data_AF-A0AAN6N8E1-F1
#
_entry.id   AF-A0AAN6N8E1-F1
#
_cell.length_a   1.000
_cell.length_b   1.000
_cell.length_c   1.000
_cell.angle_alpha   90.00
_cell.angle_beta   90.00
_cell.angle_gamma   90.00
#
_symmetry.space_group_name_H-M   'P 1'
#
loop_
_entity.id
_entity.type
_entity.pdbx_description
1 polymer ?
#
loop_
_entity_poly.entity_id
_entity_poly.type
_entity_poly.pdbx_seq_one_letter_code
_entity_poly.pdbx_strand_id
1 'polypeptide(L)' 'GVSFMVIDKGYSSLLSGTSASCPTFSGIMALLDAARKAKGEPPLGFLNPWLYNSTAAFTDITTGYGGGC' A
#
# COMPACT_ATOMS: atom_id res chain seq x y z
N GLY A 1 -10.62 -12.23 1.89
CA GLY A 1 -10.59 -10.78 1.59
C GLY A 1 -10.45 -10.01 2.87
N VAL A 2 -9.63 -8.96 2.90
CA VAL A 2 -9.56 -8.06 4.06
C VAL A 2 -10.70 -7.04 3.97
N SER A 3 -11.46 -6.95 5.05
CA SER A 3 -12.59 -6.04 5.19
C SER A 3 -12.12 -4.86 6.03
N PHE A 4 -11.82 -3.74 5.39
CA PHE A 4 -11.40 -2.52 6.07
C PHE A 4 -12.60 -1.90 6.78
N MET A 5 -12.46 -1.62 8.06
CA MET A 5 -13.48 -0.86 8.80
C MET A 5 -13.38 0.61 8.45
N VAL A 6 -14.45 1.16 7.89
CA VAL A 6 -14.59 2.56 7.50
C VAL A 6 -15.81 3.14 8.20
N ILE A 7 -15.70 4.37 8.68
CA ILE A 7 -16.85 5.11 9.19
C ILE A 7 -17.38 5.99 8.07
N ASP A 8 -18.53 5.65 7.50
CA ASP A 8 -19.22 6.48 6.51
C ASP A 8 -20.45 7.13 7.17
N LYS A 9 -20.50 8.47 7.16
CA LYS A 9 -21.62 9.26 7.69
C LYS A 9 -22.05 8.86 9.12
N GLY A 10 -21.09 8.43 9.95
CA GLY A 10 -21.33 8.00 11.33
C GLY A 10 -21.65 6.51 11.51
N TYR A 11 -21.70 5.73 10.44
CA TYR A 11 -21.94 4.29 10.48
C TYR A 11 -20.67 3.50 10.14
N SER A 12 -20.38 2.47 10.92
CA SER A 12 -19.31 1.53 10.62
C SER A 12 -19.72 0.62 9.46
N SER A 13 -18.97 0.66 8.37
CA SER A 13 -19.12 -0.22 7.21
C SER A 13 -17.80 -0.94 6.92
N LEU A 14 -17.91 -2.16 6.41
CA LEU A 14 -16.78 -2.95 5.96
C LEU A 14 -16.63 -2.80 4.44
N LEU A 15 -15.52 -2.20 4.00
CA LEU A 15 -15.23 -1.97 2.59
C LEU A 15 -14.01 -2.79 2.14
N SER A 16 -13.95 -3.09 0.84
CA SER A 16 -12.85 -3.79 0.21
C SER A 16 -12.64 -3.28 -1.22
N GLY A 17 -11.61 -3.78 -1.89
CA GLY A 17 -11.24 -3.39 -3.26
C GLY A 17 -9.92 -2.62 -3.34
N THR A 18 -9.46 -2.38 -4.57
CA THR A 18 -8.19 -1.66 -4.83
C THR A 18 -8.17 -0.24 -4.26
N SER A 19 -9.35 0.37 -4.10
CA SER A 19 -9.53 1.66 -3.42
C SER A 19 -9.12 1.62 -1.95
N ALA A 20 -9.24 0.49 -1.27
CA ALA A 20 -8.75 0.33 0.11
C ALA A 20 -7.26 -0.04 0.15
N SER A 21 -6.77 -0.76 -0.87
CA SER A 21 -5.34 -1.11 -0.99
C SER A 21 -4.44 0.10 -1.26
N CYS A 22 -4.89 1.05 -2.10
CA CYS A 22 -4.13 2.25 -2.46
C CYS A 22 -3.69 3.10 -1.24
N PRO A 23 -4.61 3.57 -0.35
CA PRO A 23 -4.24 4.34 0.83
C PRO A 23 -3.43 3.51 1.84
N THR A 24 -3.67 2.19 1.91
CA THR A 24 -2.89 1.29 2.77
C THR A 24 -1.41 1.26 2.35
N PHE A 25 -1.14 1.07 1.05
CA PHE A 25 0.22 1.10 0.51
C PHE A 25 0.86 2.49 0.64
N SER A 26 0.11 3.56 0.35
CA SER A 26 0.58 4.93 0.50
C SER A 26 1.00 5.25 1.94
N GLY A 27 0.26 4.77 2.95
CA GLY A 27 0.62 4.94 4.36
C GLY A 27 1.96 4.29 4.72
N ILE A 28 2.24 3.09 4.20
CA ILE A 28 3.54 2.42 4.39
C ILE A 28 4.67 3.24 3.76
N MET A 29 4.47 3.74 2.54
CA MET A 29 5.46 4.58 1.85
C MET A 29 5.71 5.90 2.59
N ALA A 30 4.67 6.52 3.17
CA ALA A 30 4.82 7.74 3.97
C ALA A 30 5.67 7.51 5.23
N LEU A 31 5.51 6.37 5.90
CA LEU A 31 6.36 5.98 7.04
C LEU A 31 7.81 5.77 6.61
N LEU A 32 8.02 5.15 5.45
CA LEU A 32 9.35 4.94 4.89
C LEU A 32 10.03 6.27 4.54
N ASP A 33 9.33 7.20 3.90
CA ASP A 33 9.84 8.54 3.62
C ASP A 33 10.10 9.34 4.90
N ALA A 34 9.27 9.18 5.94
CA ALA A 34 9.55 9.77 7.26
C ALA A 34 10.85 9.22 7.87
N ALA A 35 11.10 7.92 7.76
CA ALA A 35 12.33 7.29 8.22
C ALA A 35 13.56 7.74 7.41
N ARG A 36 13.43 7.92 6.09
CA ARG A 36 14.47 8.47 5.22
C ARG A 36 14.79 9.92 5.58
N LYS A 37 13.75 10.74 5.76
CA LYS A 37 13.88 12.14 6.19
C LYS A 37 14.59 12.26 7.53
N ALA A 38 14.30 11.38 8.50
CA ALA A 38 14.99 11.36 9.80
C ALA A 38 16.50 11.05 9.67
N LYS A 39 16.91 10.36 8.60
CA LYS A 39 18.32 10.07 8.26
C LYS A 39 18.95 11.12 7.34
N GLY A 40 18.23 12.19 7.00
CA GLY A 40 18.68 13.21 6.05
C GLY A 40 18.70 12.74 4.59
N GLU A 41 18.05 11.62 4.29
CA GLU A 41 17.94 11.09 2.93
C GLU A 41 16.76 11.74 2.17
N PRO A 42 16.86 11.89 0.84
CA PRO A 42 15.75 12.38 0.03
C PRO A 42 14.58 11.38 0.00
N PRO A 43 13.33 11.84 -0.18
CA PRO A 43 12.18 10.96 -0.34
C PRO A 43 12.32 10.09 -1.59
N LEU A 44 11.63 8.96 -1.63
CA LEU A 44 11.75 7.97 -2.71
C LEU A 44 11.22 8.48 -4.07
N GLY A 45 10.25 9.41 -4.07
CA GLY A 45 9.72 9.99 -5.31
C GLY A 45 9.04 8.96 -6.21
N PHE A 46 9.47 8.84 -7.47
CA PHE A 46 8.92 7.84 -8.38
C PHE A 46 9.34 6.43 -7.96
N LEU A 47 8.40 5.66 -7.41
CA LEU A 47 8.69 4.43 -6.67
C LEU A 47 9.10 3.23 -7.54
N ASN A 48 8.69 3.16 -8.81
CA ASN A 48 8.82 1.94 -9.62
C ASN A 48 10.27 1.41 -9.67
N PRO A 49 11.30 2.22 -9.99
CA PRO A 49 12.68 1.73 -10.05
C PRO A 49 13.17 1.15 -8.71
N TRP A 50 12.82 1.80 -7.59
CA TRP A 50 13.20 1.34 -6.26
C TRP A 50 12.47 0.03 -5.89
N LEU A 51 11.20 -0.08 -6.26
CA LEU A 51 10.35 -1.26 -6.00
C LEU A 51 10.93 -2.51 -6.66
N TYR A 52 11.25 -2.42 -7.95
CA TYR A 52 11.79 -3.55 -8.72
C TYR A 52 13.21 -3.94 -8.27
N ASN A 53 13.93 -3.06 -7.59
CA ASN A 53 15.23 -3.37 -7.00
C ASN A 53 15.13 -3.96 -5.58
N SER A 54 13.95 -3.91 -4.96
CA SER A 54 13.74 -4.27 -3.54
C SER A 54 12.74 -5.43 -3.39
N THR A 55 12.70 -6.35 -4.35
CA THR A 55 11.68 -7.42 -4.44
C THR A 55 11.60 -8.32 -3.21
N ALA A 56 12.73 -8.55 -2.53
CA ALA A 56 12.78 -9.36 -1.31
C ALA A 56 12.02 -8.74 -0.11
N ALA A 57 11.66 -7.45 -0.17
CA ALA A 57 10.92 -6.77 0.89
C ALA A 57 9.39 -7.00 0.81
N PHE A 58 8.89 -7.64 -0.24
CA PHE A 58 7.46 -7.82 -0.50
C PHE A 58 7.04 -9.28 -0.35
N THR A 59 5.77 -9.50 -0.01
CA THR A 59 5.15 -10.82 0.00
C THR A 59 4.77 -11.21 -1.43
N ASP A 60 5.34 -12.31 -1.92
CA ASP A 60 4.98 -12.87 -3.23
C ASP A 60 3.64 -13.62 -3.16
N ILE A 61 2.69 -13.24 -4.02
CA ILE A 61 1.36 -13.85 -4.11
C ILE A 61 1.30 -14.67 -5.40
N THR A 62 1.45 -15.98 -5.27
CA THR A 62 1.55 -16.92 -6.42
C THR A 62 0.23 -17.60 -6.77
N THR A 63 -0.85 -17.31 -6.04
CA THR A 63 -2.16 -17.92 -6.21
C THR A 63 -3.25 -16.87 -6.38
N GLY A 64 -4.29 -17.20 -7.15
CA GLY A 64 -5.39 -16.29 -7.50
C GLY A 64 -5.35 -15.88 -8.98
N TYR A 65 -6.43 -15.27 -9.45
CA TYR A 65 -6.54 -14.77 -10.83
C TYR A 65 -7.22 -13.39 -10.84
N GLY A 66 -6.87 -12.57 -11.82
CA GLY A 66 -7.59 -11.33 -12.10
C GLY A 66 -8.90 -11.65 -12.80
N GLY A 67 -10.04 -11.42 -12.14
CA GLY A 67 -11.34 -11.55 -12.78
C GLY A 67 -11.53 -10.45 -13.83
N GLY A 68 -11.67 -10.85 -15.09
CA GLY A 68 -11.95 -10.00 -16.25
C GLY A 68 -12.67 -10.82 -17.32
N CYS A 69 -13.23 -10.15 -18.33
CA CYS A 69 -13.94 -10.77 -19.45
C CYS A 69 -13.02 -11.52 -20.41
#